data_AF-A0A7S0P6E7-F1
#
_entry.id   AF-A0A7S0P6E7-F1
#
_cell.length_a   1.000
_cell.length_b   1.000
_cell.length_c   1.000
_cell.angle_alpha   90.00
_cell.angle_beta   90.00
_cell.angle_gamma   90.00
#
_symmetry.space_group_name_H-M   'P 1'
#
loop_
_entity.id
_entity.type
_entity.pdbx_description
1 polymer ?
#
loop_
_entity_poly.entity_id
_entity_poly.type
_entity_poly.pdbx_seq_one_letter_code
_entity_poly.pdbx_strand_id
1 'polypeptide(L)'
;EAMLDAVGVPCITQHVASATRVCTTLLSPDVDGGTEVIEPSGIVASDEVDALADAIEERLADFSGVALCGSSPPGAEGLYDKVVSRLGACDACTLLLDGVKQVEEVLSSGRLDVLKLNLMEVKALSRTESAAAAAELLFAEDGALRRRGAVLAITDGPRPALLFSSAQLAWRLHVPAVACVNAIGAGDVCTAIFLYELVRARCRSCQAGETLDEVEAGAQAADAFAWGLAAASARCGHEKPTFEREEVEELRASIRIERLHV
;
A
#
# COMPACT_ATOMS: atom_id res chain seq x y z
N GLU A 1 0.91 21.62 0.97
CA GLU A 1 1.66 21.97 2.21
C GLU A 1 0.75 22.46 3.32
N ALA A 2 0.12 23.64 3.23
CA ALA A 2 -0.68 24.19 4.35
C ALA A 2 -1.73 23.23 4.96
N MET A 3 -2.36 22.39 4.15
CA MET A 3 -3.30 21.36 4.64
C MET A 3 -2.61 20.24 5.44
N LEU A 4 -1.40 19.82 5.04
CA LEU A 4 -0.60 18.80 5.73
C LEU A 4 -0.01 19.37 7.03
N ASP A 5 0.47 20.61 6.99
CA ASP A 5 1.00 21.31 8.17
C ASP A 5 -0.10 21.50 9.22
N ALA A 6 -1.32 21.84 8.80
CA ALA A 6 -2.46 22.00 9.70
C ALA A 6 -2.83 20.73 10.47
N VAL A 7 -2.50 19.55 9.93
CA VAL A 7 -2.70 18.25 10.59
C VAL A 7 -1.39 17.68 11.18
N GLY A 8 -0.31 18.45 11.15
CA GLY A 8 0.97 18.09 11.76
C GLY A 8 1.70 16.94 11.05
N VAL A 9 1.49 16.75 9.75
CA VAL A 9 2.18 15.74 8.95
C VAL A 9 3.43 16.36 8.34
N PRO A 10 4.65 15.95 8.77
CA PRO A 10 5.88 16.43 8.15
C PRO A 10 5.94 16.01 6.69
N CYS A 11 6.37 16.92 5.82
CA CYS A 11 6.49 16.66 4.39
C CYS A 11 7.91 16.91 3.89
N ILE A 12 8.36 16.05 2.97
CA ILE A 12 9.45 16.33 2.05
C ILE A 12 8.75 16.70 0.74
N THR A 13 8.92 17.94 0.27
CA THR A 13 8.25 18.43 -0.94
C THR A 13 9.25 19.11 -1.83
N GLN A 14 9.27 18.69 -3.10
CA GLN A 14 9.99 19.37 -4.17
C GLN A 14 8.98 20.18 -4.97
N HIS A 15 9.18 21.51 -5.00
CA HIS A 15 8.37 22.38 -5.83
C HIS A 15 8.78 22.21 -7.30
N VAL A 16 7.77 22.17 -8.17
CA VAL A 16 7.92 22.01 -9.61
C VAL A 16 7.27 23.19 -10.34
N ALA A 17 7.68 23.43 -11.59
CA ALA A 17 7.11 24.51 -12.40
C ALA A 17 5.62 24.27 -12.75
N SER A 18 5.22 23.01 -12.88
CA SER A 18 3.84 22.62 -13.18
C SER A 18 2.91 22.80 -11.98
N ALA A 19 1.68 23.27 -12.21
CA ALA A 19 0.68 23.38 -11.15
C ALA A 19 0.22 22.00 -10.65
N THR A 20 -0.05 21.88 -9.36
CA THR A 20 -0.72 20.72 -8.79
C THR A 20 -2.12 20.61 -9.38
N ARG A 21 -2.43 19.45 -9.98
CA ARG A 21 -3.76 19.17 -10.56
C ARG A 21 -4.86 19.21 -9.50
N VAL A 22 -6.09 19.46 -9.93
CA VAL A 22 -7.28 19.33 -9.09
C VAL A 22 -8.04 18.05 -9.47
N CYS A 23 -8.39 17.27 -8.46
CA CYS A 23 -9.36 16.18 -8.59
C CYS A 23 -10.66 16.62 -7.92
N THR A 24 -11.76 16.66 -8.68
CA THR A 24 -13.08 17.00 -8.15
C THR A 24 -13.90 15.73 -7.99
N THR A 25 -14.28 15.41 -6.75
CA THR A 25 -15.22 14.34 -6.44
C THR A 25 -16.63 14.90 -6.29
N LEU A 26 -17.56 14.37 -7.10
CA LEU A 26 -18.98 14.68 -7.03
C LEU A 26 -19.68 13.57 -6.25
N LEU A 27 -20.23 13.92 -5.09
CA LEU A 27 -21.02 13.03 -4.24
C LEU A 27 -22.51 13.38 -4.36
N SER A 28 -23.36 12.37 -4.43
CA SER A 28 -24.83 12.53 -4.43
C SER A 28 -25.44 11.57 -3.42
N PRO A 29 -26.40 12.01 -2.59
CA PRO A 29 -27.10 11.11 -1.67
C PRO A 29 -28.03 10.12 -2.40
N ASP A 30 -28.41 10.41 -3.64
CA ASP A 30 -29.36 9.61 -4.44
C ASP A 30 -28.67 8.61 -5.39
N VAL A 31 -27.33 8.60 -5.44
CA VAL A 31 -26.55 7.72 -6.32
C VAL A 31 -25.47 7.04 -5.48
N ASP A 32 -25.45 5.71 -5.52
CA ASP A 32 -24.38 4.95 -4.87
C ASP A 32 -23.03 5.25 -5.54
N GLY A 33 -22.06 5.69 -4.73
CA GLY A 33 -20.69 5.99 -5.16
C GLY A 33 -20.43 7.47 -5.46
N GLY A 34 -19.21 7.75 -5.94
CA GLY A 34 -18.75 9.10 -6.32
C GLY A 34 -18.30 9.14 -7.78
N THR A 35 -18.49 10.28 -8.46
CA THR A 35 -17.90 10.54 -9.78
C THR A 35 -16.67 11.41 -9.62
N GLU A 36 -15.54 11.01 -10.20
CA GLU A 36 -14.30 11.78 -10.16
C GLU A 36 -14.01 12.45 -11.50
N VAL A 37 -13.75 13.75 -11.45
CA VAL A 37 -13.21 14.54 -12.57
C VAL A 37 -11.75 14.86 -12.24
N ILE A 38 -10.83 14.18 -12.92
CA ILE A 38 -9.39 14.22 -12.65
C ILE A 38 -8.72 15.07 -13.72
N GLU A 39 -8.13 16.20 -13.33
CA GLU A 39 -7.29 16.98 -14.24
C GLU A 39 -5.99 16.21 -14.60
N PRO A 40 -5.47 16.37 -15.82
CA PRO A 40 -4.17 15.81 -16.16
C PRO A 40 -3.07 16.48 -15.32
N SER A 41 -2.10 15.68 -14.87
CA SER A 41 -0.90 16.22 -14.24
C SER A 41 -0.03 16.96 -15.26
N GLY A 42 0.61 18.05 -14.84
CA GLY A 42 1.66 18.69 -15.64
C GLY A 42 2.91 17.82 -15.75
N ILE A 43 3.78 18.17 -16.70
CA ILE A 43 5.07 17.49 -16.88
C ILE A 43 6.03 17.96 -15.79
N VAL A 44 6.77 17.01 -15.21
CA VAL A 44 7.85 17.25 -14.24
C VAL A 44 9.19 17.13 -14.95
N ALA A 45 10.11 18.06 -14.70
CA ALA A 45 11.44 18.05 -15.29
C ALA A 45 12.36 17.05 -14.57
N SER A 46 13.36 16.52 -15.28
CA SER A 46 14.25 15.49 -14.72
C SER A 46 15.04 15.98 -13.50
N ASP A 47 15.48 17.23 -13.50
CA ASP A 47 16.19 17.86 -12.38
C ASP A 47 15.29 18.05 -11.14
N GLU A 48 14.01 18.33 -11.35
CA GLU A 48 13.01 18.33 -10.28
C GLU A 48 12.80 16.93 -9.69
N VAL A 49 12.80 15.88 -10.51
CA VAL A 49 12.72 14.48 -10.04
C VAL A 49 13.97 14.11 -9.24
N ASP A 50 15.16 14.49 -9.73
CA ASP A 50 16.43 14.24 -9.06
C ASP A 50 16.48 14.93 -7.69
N ALA A 51 16.05 16.19 -7.61
CA ALA A 51 16.02 16.93 -6.35
C ALA A 51 15.11 16.27 -5.30
N LEU A 52 13.96 15.73 -5.69
CA LEU A 52 13.10 14.99 -4.76
C LEU A 52 13.75 13.66 -4.32
N ALA A 53 14.39 12.95 -5.24
CA ALA A 53 15.07 11.69 -4.93
C ALA A 53 16.22 11.91 -3.94
N ASP A 54 17.03 12.96 -4.13
CA ASP A 54 18.13 13.32 -3.23
C ASP A 54 17.59 13.71 -1.83
N ALA A 55 16.50 14.50 -1.76
CA ALA A 55 15.87 14.86 -0.50
C ALA A 55 15.29 13.65 0.27
N ILE A 56 14.78 12.65 -0.45
CA ILE A 56 14.34 11.38 0.14
C ILE A 56 15.55 10.60 0.67
N GLU A 57 16.63 10.50 -0.12
CA GLU A 57 17.85 9.78 0.25
C GLU A 57 18.44 10.29 1.57
N GLU A 58 18.52 11.60 1.77
CA GLU A 58 19.04 12.22 3.00
C GLU A 58 18.30 11.79 4.28
N ARG A 59 17.04 11.37 4.15
CA ARG A 59 16.16 11.04 5.28
C ARG A 59 15.80 9.57 5.35
N LEU A 60 16.16 8.77 4.35
CA LEU A 60 15.73 7.38 4.21
C LEU A 60 16.13 6.51 5.41
N ALA A 61 17.29 6.79 6.00
CA ALA A 61 17.79 6.08 7.18
C ALA A 61 16.95 6.32 8.45
N ASP A 62 16.13 7.38 8.49
CA ASP A 62 15.23 7.67 9.61
C ASP A 62 13.95 6.81 9.59
N PHE A 63 13.70 6.07 8.49
CA PHE A 63 12.45 5.35 8.26
C PHE A 63 12.63 3.83 8.23
N SER A 64 11.76 3.13 8.94
CA SER A 64 11.69 1.66 8.93
C SER A 64 10.74 1.10 7.87
N GLY A 65 10.03 1.96 7.13
CA GLY A 65 9.16 1.55 6.03
C GLY A 65 8.91 2.68 5.04
N VAL A 66 8.75 2.30 3.76
CA VAL A 66 8.46 3.19 2.64
C VAL A 66 7.31 2.60 1.83
N ALA A 67 6.31 3.43 1.52
CA ALA A 67 5.24 3.09 0.58
C ALA A 67 5.38 3.92 -0.70
N LEU A 68 5.36 3.26 -1.85
CA LEU A 68 5.26 3.89 -3.16
C LEU A 68 3.81 3.76 -3.63
N CYS A 69 3.07 4.87 -3.70
CA CYS A 69 1.62 4.86 -3.87
C CYS A 69 1.17 5.65 -5.10
N GLY A 70 0.35 5.02 -5.94
CA GLY A 70 -0.20 5.63 -7.14
C GLY A 70 0.79 5.71 -8.30
N SER A 71 0.38 6.43 -9.35
CA SER A 71 1.16 6.59 -10.59
C SER A 71 1.96 7.88 -10.59
N SER A 72 3.17 7.85 -11.14
CA SER A 72 3.97 9.05 -11.40
C SER A 72 3.30 9.99 -12.40
N PRO A 73 3.46 11.32 -12.24
CA PRO A 73 3.11 12.26 -13.28
C PRO A 73 4.06 12.13 -14.49
N PRO A 74 3.66 12.64 -15.67
CA PRO A 74 4.52 12.64 -16.85
C PRO A 74 5.89 13.26 -16.56
N GLY A 75 6.98 12.59 -16.94
CA GLY A 75 8.36 13.03 -16.71
C GLY A 75 8.97 12.57 -15.38
N ALA A 76 8.19 11.95 -14.50
CA ALA A 76 8.63 11.41 -13.20
C ALA A 76 8.59 9.87 -13.12
N GLU A 77 8.55 9.19 -14.26
CA GLU A 77 8.47 7.72 -14.35
C GLU A 77 9.64 7.03 -13.62
N GLY A 78 10.82 7.67 -13.59
CA GLY A 78 12.03 7.14 -12.94
C GLY A 78 12.12 7.39 -11.43
N LEU A 79 11.17 8.10 -10.81
CA LEU A 79 11.26 8.45 -9.38
C LEU A 79 11.29 7.22 -8.49
N TYR A 80 10.39 6.25 -8.73
CA TYR A 80 10.31 5.05 -7.91
C TYR A 80 11.55 4.17 -8.04
N ASP A 81 12.10 4.03 -9.25
CA ASP A 81 13.37 3.33 -9.47
C ASP A 81 14.50 3.96 -8.64
N LYS A 82 14.64 5.29 -8.68
CA LYS A 82 15.62 6.01 -7.86
C LYS A 82 15.47 5.69 -6.38
N VAL A 83 14.25 5.77 -5.83
CA VAL A 83 14.00 5.45 -4.41
C VAL A 83 14.34 3.99 -4.08
N VAL A 84 13.94 3.04 -4.93
CA VAL A 84 14.22 1.61 -4.73
C VAL A 84 15.71 1.31 -4.80
N SER A 85 16.45 1.93 -5.72
CA SER A 85 17.90 1.78 -5.84
C SER A 85 18.62 2.21 -4.55
N ARG A 86 18.13 3.25 -3.86
CA ARG A 86 18.68 3.72 -2.58
C ARG A 86 18.29 2.81 -1.41
N LEU A 87 17.08 2.26 -1.42
CA LEU A 87 16.64 1.24 -0.45
C LEU A 87 17.38 -0.08 -0.57
N GLY A 88 17.91 -0.42 -1.76
CA GLY A 88 18.71 -1.61 -1.99
C GLY A 88 19.96 -1.71 -1.10
N ALA A 89 20.47 -0.59 -0.59
CA ALA A 89 21.57 -0.57 0.37
C ALA A 89 21.13 -0.85 1.82
N CYS A 90 19.82 -0.81 2.12
CA CYS A 90 19.28 -0.92 3.47
C CYS A 90 18.24 -2.04 3.56
N ASP A 91 18.64 -3.23 3.99
CA ASP A 91 17.73 -4.39 4.14
C ASP A 91 16.71 -4.25 5.28
N ALA A 92 16.89 -3.28 6.18
CA ALA A 92 16.04 -3.10 7.36
C ALA A 92 14.71 -2.37 7.06
N CYS A 93 14.64 -1.61 5.98
CA CYS A 93 13.46 -0.82 5.63
C CYS A 93 12.41 -1.68 4.90
N THR A 94 11.15 -1.67 5.31
CA THR A 94 10.09 -2.41 4.61
C THR A 94 9.59 -1.63 3.40
N LEU A 95 9.68 -2.18 2.19
CA LEU A 95 9.19 -1.56 0.97
C LEU A 95 7.81 -2.11 0.58
N LEU A 96 6.82 -1.22 0.49
CA LEU A 96 5.48 -1.48 -0.01
C LEU A 96 5.23 -0.76 -1.34
N LEU A 97 4.64 -1.46 -2.31
CA LEU A 97 4.11 -0.88 -3.54
C LEU A 97 2.58 -0.98 -3.57
N ASP A 98 1.92 0.15 -3.82
CA ASP A 98 0.48 0.29 -4.05
C ASP A 98 0.26 1.06 -5.37
N GLY A 99 0.48 0.36 -6.49
CA GLY A 99 0.38 0.93 -7.82
C GLY A 99 0.78 -0.05 -8.92
N VAL A 100 0.26 0.16 -10.13
CA VAL A 100 0.47 -0.73 -11.29
C VAL A 100 0.99 -0.04 -12.54
N LYS A 101 1.09 1.29 -12.57
CA LYS A 101 1.51 2.05 -13.75
C LYS A 101 2.93 2.54 -13.57
N GLN A 102 3.81 2.26 -14.54
CA GLN A 102 5.21 2.74 -14.54
C GLN A 102 5.99 2.24 -13.32
N VAL A 103 5.77 0.95 -12.97
CA VAL A 103 6.36 0.30 -11.79
C VAL A 103 7.20 -0.92 -12.18
N GLU A 104 7.47 -1.11 -13.47
CA GLU A 104 8.16 -2.27 -14.01
C GLU A 104 9.51 -2.49 -13.33
N GLU A 105 10.30 -1.42 -13.17
CA GLU A 105 11.60 -1.47 -12.48
C GLU A 105 11.47 -1.81 -10.99
N VAL A 106 10.43 -1.31 -10.31
CA VAL A 106 10.15 -1.66 -8.92
C VAL A 106 9.83 -3.16 -8.80
N LEU A 107 9.02 -3.68 -9.72
CA LEU A 107 8.64 -5.09 -9.74
C LEU A 107 9.85 -5.99 -10.07
N SER A 108 10.77 -5.57 -10.95
CA SER A 108 11.97 -6.34 -11.27
C SER A 108 13.12 -6.18 -10.28
N SER A 109 13.06 -5.19 -9.37
CA SER A 109 14.14 -4.86 -8.43
C SER A 109 14.51 -5.99 -7.45
N GLY A 110 13.59 -6.93 -7.20
CA GLY A 110 13.74 -7.93 -6.13
C GLY A 110 13.75 -7.32 -4.72
N ARG A 111 13.42 -6.03 -4.56
CA ARG A 111 13.45 -5.32 -3.27
C ARG A 111 12.11 -5.32 -2.53
N LEU A 112 11.03 -5.67 -3.22
CA LEU A 112 9.66 -5.51 -2.72
C LEU A 112 9.36 -6.48 -1.56
N ASP A 113 8.90 -5.93 -0.44
CA ASP A 113 8.45 -6.73 0.72
C ASP A 113 6.92 -6.89 0.72
N VAL A 114 6.19 -5.90 0.21
CA VAL A 114 4.73 -5.93 0.12
C VAL A 114 4.28 -5.40 -1.23
N LEU A 115 3.53 -6.20 -1.98
CA LEU A 115 2.69 -5.71 -3.07
C LEU A 115 1.25 -5.70 -2.57
N LYS A 116 0.64 -4.52 -2.49
CA LYS A 116 -0.77 -4.41 -2.13
C LYS A 116 -1.51 -3.79 -3.30
N LEU A 117 -2.54 -4.48 -3.79
CA LEU A 117 -3.32 -4.08 -4.95
C LEU A 117 -4.77 -4.49 -4.77
N ASN A 118 -5.70 -3.87 -5.50
CA ASN A 118 -7.04 -4.43 -5.60
C ASN A 118 -7.07 -5.64 -6.58
N LEU A 119 -8.12 -6.46 -6.51
CA LEU A 119 -8.22 -7.66 -7.35
C LEU A 119 -8.15 -7.35 -8.85
N MET A 120 -8.73 -6.24 -9.30
CA MET A 120 -8.71 -5.86 -10.72
C MET A 120 -7.30 -5.50 -11.19
N GLU A 121 -6.55 -4.77 -10.36
CA GLU A 121 -5.14 -4.44 -10.60
C GLU A 121 -4.26 -5.68 -10.64
N VAL A 122 -4.46 -6.62 -9.71
CA VAL A 122 -3.73 -7.90 -9.70
C VAL A 122 -3.99 -8.66 -11.00
N LYS A 123 -5.25 -8.77 -11.42
CA LYS A 123 -5.61 -9.46 -12.66
C LYS A 123 -5.00 -8.80 -13.89
N ALA A 124 -5.03 -7.47 -13.95
CA ALA A 124 -4.44 -6.71 -15.04
C ALA A 124 -2.92 -6.87 -15.11
N LEU A 125 -2.24 -6.79 -13.96
CA LEU A 125 -0.79 -6.92 -13.85
C LEU A 125 -0.31 -8.33 -14.24
N SER A 126 -0.98 -9.36 -13.73
CA SER A 126 -0.61 -10.77 -13.93
C SER A 126 -1.21 -11.42 -15.17
N ARG A 127 -2.15 -10.75 -15.84
CA ARG A 127 -2.90 -11.25 -17.01
C ARG A 127 -3.59 -12.59 -16.76
N THR A 128 -4.08 -12.79 -15.54
CA THR A 128 -4.87 -13.96 -15.12
C THR A 128 -6.12 -13.54 -14.37
N GLU A 129 -7.15 -14.39 -14.40
CA GLU A 129 -8.42 -14.17 -13.70
C GLU A 129 -8.44 -14.70 -12.26
N SER A 130 -7.39 -15.42 -11.85
CA SER A 130 -7.29 -16.05 -10.53
C SER A 130 -6.24 -15.36 -9.67
N ALA A 131 -6.65 -14.97 -8.45
CA ALA A 131 -5.74 -14.42 -7.45
C ALA A 131 -4.61 -15.41 -7.06
N ALA A 132 -4.93 -16.71 -6.99
CA ALA A 132 -3.93 -17.73 -6.67
C ALA A 132 -2.91 -17.90 -7.80
N ALA A 133 -3.35 -17.94 -9.06
CA ALA A 133 -2.45 -18.01 -10.20
C ALA A 133 -1.60 -16.73 -10.32
N ALA A 134 -2.16 -15.56 -9.99
CA ALA A 134 -1.40 -14.31 -9.95
C ALA A 134 -0.32 -14.36 -8.87
N ALA A 135 -0.64 -14.90 -7.69
CA ALA A 135 0.33 -15.10 -6.61
C ALA A 135 1.46 -16.04 -7.06
N GLU A 136 1.14 -17.18 -7.68
CA GLU A 136 2.16 -18.12 -8.22
C GLU A 136 3.15 -17.41 -9.16
N LEU A 137 2.67 -16.56 -10.07
CA LEU A 137 3.52 -15.78 -10.97
C LEU A 137 4.34 -14.73 -10.23
N LEU A 138 3.75 -14.02 -9.27
CA LEU A 138 4.41 -12.95 -8.53
C LEU A 138 5.45 -13.46 -7.53
N PHE A 139 5.33 -14.70 -7.05
CA PHE A 139 6.29 -15.37 -6.16
C PHE A 139 7.27 -16.30 -6.89
N ALA A 140 7.18 -16.42 -8.22
CA ALA A 140 8.14 -17.19 -9.00
C ALA A 140 9.57 -16.62 -8.87
N GLU A 141 10.57 -17.40 -9.28
CA GLU A 141 11.99 -17.01 -9.21
C GLU A 141 12.28 -15.68 -9.95
N ASP A 142 11.53 -15.41 -11.02
CA ASP A 142 11.55 -14.16 -11.79
C ASP A 142 10.39 -13.21 -11.45
N GLY A 143 9.57 -13.53 -10.45
CA GLY A 143 8.42 -12.73 -10.00
C GLY A 143 8.80 -11.47 -9.22
N ALA A 144 7.82 -10.67 -8.81
CA ALA A 144 8.10 -9.41 -8.10
C ALA A 144 8.41 -9.59 -6.59
N LEU A 145 7.94 -10.67 -5.98
CA LEU A 145 7.94 -10.89 -4.54
C LEU A 145 8.91 -12.00 -4.13
N ARG A 146 10.19 -11.85 -4.50
CA ARG A 146 11.22 -12.88 -4.31
C ARG A 146 11.82 -12.91 -2.89
N ARG A 147 11.61 -11.85 -2.10
CA ARG A 147 12.21 -11.75 -0.76
C ARG A 147 11.51 -12.71 0.21
N ARG A 148 12.31 -13.29 1.11
CA ARG A 148 11.78 -14.06 2.23
C ARG A 148 10.87 -13.18 3.09
N GLY A 149 9.66 -13.66 3.36
CA GLY A 149 8.64 -12.91 4.10
C GLY A 149 7.94 -11.83 3.27
N ALA A 150 8.13 -11.80 1.95
CA ALA A 150 7.36 -10.94 1.07
C ALA A 150 5.90 -11.40 1.00
N VAL A 151 4.98 -10.46 0.82
CA VAL A 151 3.53 -10.74 0.77
C VAL A 151 2.82 -10.00 -0.36
N LEU A 152 1.81 -10.67 -0.93
CA LEU A 152 0.83 -10.08 -1.83
C LEU A 152 -0.47 -9.89 -1.07
N ALA A 153 -0.89 -8.65 -0.85
CA ALA A 153 -2.14 -8.31 -0.19
C ALA A 153 -3.16 -7.81 -1.23
N ILE A 154 -4.31 -8.47 -1.32
CA ILE A 154 -5.34 -8.21 -2.32
C ILE A 154 -6.61 -7.72 -1.65
N THR A 155 -7.04 -6.51 -1.98
CA THR A 155 -8.33 -5.97 -1.56
C THR A 155 -9.39 -6.16 -2.64
N ASP A 156 -10.67 -6.23 -2.25
CA ASP A 156 -11.77 -6.43 -3.21
C ASP A 156 -13.08 -5.77 -2.76
N GLY A 157 -12.96 -4.51 -2.32
CA GLY A 157 -14.09 -3.75 -1.77
C GLY A 157 -14.68 -4.45 -0.53
N PRO A 158 -16.01 -4.70 -0.50
CA PRO A 158 -16.65 -5.38 0.63
C PRO A 158 -16.46 -6.91 0.64
N ARG A 159 -15.83 -7.48 -0.39
CA ARG A 159 -15.56 -8.93 -0.46
C ARG A 159 -14.34 -9.28 0.40
N PRO A 160 -14.18 -10.56 0.81
CA PRO A 160 -13.03 -10.97 1.58
C PRO A 160 -11.72 -10.63 0.86
N ALA A 161 -10.80 -10.01 1.59
CA ALA A 161 -9.45 -9.76 1.12
C ALA A 161 -8.62 -11.04 1.18
N LEU A 162 -7.56 -11.11 0.37
CA LEU A 162 -6.64 -12.24 0.34
C LEU A 162 -5.24 -11.76 0.67
N LEU A 163 -4.47 -12.58 1.38
CA LEU A 163 -3.04 -12.37 1.55
C LEU A 163 -2.31 -13.66 1.18
N PHE A 164 -1.27 -13.55 0.37
CA PHE A 164 -0.38 -14.63 0.00
C PHE A 164 1.05 -14.29 0.48
N SER A 165 1.83 -15.30 0.83
CA SER A 165 3.22 -15.12 1.31
C SER A 165 4.22 -15.93 0.50
N SER A 166 5.50 -15.56 0.60
CA SER A 166 6.63 -16.27 0.00
C SER A 166 6.70 -17.75 0.38
N ALA A 167 6.18 -18.14 1.55
CA ALA A 167 6.11 -19.53 2.02
C ALA A 167 4.92 -20.33 1.47
N GLN A 168 4.31 -19.88 0.37
CA GLN A 168 3.15 -20.53 -0.27
C GLN A 168 1.94 -20.68 0.67
N LEU A 169 1.84 -19.80 1.66
CA LEU A 169 0.68 -19.73 2.53
C LEU A 169 -0.25 -18.63 2.07
N ALA A 170 -1.56 -18.86 2.27
CA ALA A 170 -2.57 -17.87 1.99
C ALA A 170 -3.55 -17.71 3.16
N TRP A 171 -4.13 -16.52 3.26
CA TRP A 171 -5.15 -16.15 4.22
C TRP A 171 -6.30 -15.46 3.52
N ARG A 172 -7.52 -15.71 3.99
CA ARG A 172 -8.73 -14.97 3.66
C ARG A 172 -9.13 -14.12 4.85
N LEU A 173 -9.29 -12.82 4.63
CA LEU A 173 -9.69 -11.86 5.65
C LEU A 173 -11.11 -11.39 5.36
N HIS A 174 -12.04 -11.74 6.24
CA HIS A 174 -13.44 -11.32 6.12
C HIS A 174 -13.61 -9.93 6.72
N VAL A 175 -13.85 -8.95 5.85
CA VAL A 175 -14.15 -7.57 6.26
C VAL A 175 -15.59 -7.45 6.77
N PRO A 176 -15.85 -6.62 7.79
CA PRO A 176 -17.21 -6.38 8.28
C PRO A 176 -18.06 -5.63 7.23
N ALA A 177 -19.36 -5.86 7.26
CA ALA A 177 -20.30 -5.04 6.50
C ALA A 177 -20.43 -3.68 7.17
N VAL A 178 -20.11 -2.61 6.43
CA VAL A 178 -20.25 -1.22 6.87
C VAL A 178 -21.21 -0.47 5.96
N ALA A 179 -21.93 0.51 6.50
CA ALA A 179 -22.70 1.44 5.70
C ALA A 179 -21.71 2.39 4.99
N CYS A 180 -21.43 2.13 3.72
CA CYS A 180 -20.46 2.91 2.96
C CYS A 180 -21.05 4.26 2.55
N VAL A 181 -20.49 5.33 3.11
CA VAL A 181 -20.75 6.72 2.75
C VAL A 181 -19.79 7.17 1.64
N ASN A 182 -18.50 6.87 1.78
CA ASN A 182 -17.49 7.25 0.79
C ASN A 182 -16.28 6.30 0.81
N ALA A 183 -16.10 5.51 -0.25
CA ALA A 183 -14.99 4.56 -0.37
C ALA A 183 -13.67 5.21 -0.86
N ILE A 184 -13.66 6.47 -1.28
CA ILE A 184 -12.48 7.13 -1.84
C ILE A 184 -11.39 7.25 -0.78
N GLY A 185 -10.19 6.77 -1.12
CA GLY A 185 -9.03 6.73 -0.22
C GLY A 185 -9.04 5.58 0.78
N ALA A 186 -10.04 4.68 0.75
CA ALA A 186 -10.03 3.49 1.61
C ALA A 186 -8.84 2.58 1.28
N GLY A 187 -8.45 2.49 0.00
CA GLY A 187 -7.23 1.82 -0.45
C GLY A 187 -5.99 2.39 0.23
N ASP A 188 -5.81 3.71 0.15
CA ASP A 188 -4.68 4.45 0.73
C ASP A 188 -4.60 4.29 2.24
N VAL A 189 -5.74 4.39 2.94
CA VAL A 189 -5.82 4.16 4.39
C VAL A 189 -5.39 2.74 4.74
N CYS A 190 -5.87 1.74 4.00
CA CYS A 190 -5.43 0.36 4.20
C CYS A 190 -3.92 0.22 3.98
N THR A 191 -3.36 0.90 2.98
CA THR A 191 -1.92 0.87 2.68
C THR A 191 -1.09 1.47 3.82
N ALA A 192 -1.46 2.66 4.28
CA ALA A 192 -0.76 3.36 5.34
C ALA A 192 -0.77 2.57 6.66
N ILE A 193 -1.94 2.10 7.07
CA ILE A 193 -2.10 1.37 8.35
C ILE A 193 -1.49 -0.03 8.27
N PHE A 194 -1.59 -0.71 7.11
CA PHE A 194 -0.93 -2.00 6.93
C PHE A 194 0.59 -1.87 7.05
N LEU A 195 1.21 -0.93 6.34
CA LEU A 195 2.67 -0.72 6.44
C LEU A 195 3.08 -0.37 7.87
N TYR A 196 2.35 0.53 8.52
CA TYR A 196 2.63 0.95 9.89
C TYR A 196 2.60 -0.24 10.87
N GLU A 197 1.52 -1.04 10.88
CA GLU A 197 1.40 -2.17 11.80
C GLU A 197 2.40 -3.29 11.48
N LEU A 198 2.72 -3.52 10.20
CA LEU A 198 3.72 -4.50 9.80
C LEU A 198 5.11 -4.10 10.28
N VAL A 199 5.52 -2.84 10.05
CA VAL A 199 6.80 -2.30 10.52
C VAL A 199 6.88 -2.35 12.05
N ARG A 200 5.82 -1.92 12.74
CA ARG A 200 5.74 -1.97 14.20
C ARG A 200 5.86 -3.40 14.74
N ALA A 201 5.24 -4.38 14.07
CA ALA A 201 5.34 -5.78 14.46
C ALA A 201 6.76 -6.33 14.24
N ARG A 202 7.37 -6.07 13.08
CA ARG A 202 8.76 -6.44 12.78
C ARG A 202 9.76 -5.83 13.75
N CYS A 203 9.61 -4.54 14.08
CA CYS A 203 10.47 -3.87 15.07
C CYS A 203 10.34 -4.51 16.46
N ARG A 204 9.12 -4.87 16.90
CA ARG A 204 8.92 -5.56 18.19
C ARG A 204 9.62 -6.92 18.23
N SER A 205 9.47 -7.75 17.19
CA SER A 205 10.15 -9.04 17.12
C SER A 205 11.68 -8.88 17.10
N CYS A 206 12.20 -7.90 16.36
CA CYS A 206 13.63 -7.57 16.35
C CYS A 206 14.14 -7.16 17.75
N GLN A 207 13.42 -6.29 18.45
CA GLN A 207 13.77 -5.87 19.82
C GLN A 207 13.70 -7.01 20.85
N ALA A 208 12.79 -7.96 20.65
CA ALA A 208 12.67 -9.16 21.47
C ALA A 208 13.73 -10.24 21.13
N GLY A 209 14.50 -10.07 20.06
CA GLY A 209 15.44 -11.08 19.55
C GLY A 209 14.75 -12.29 18.93
N GLU A 210 13.48 -12.15 18.54
CA GLU A 210 12.69 -13.18 17.89
C GLU A 210 13.10 -13.31 16.42
N THR A 211 13.41 -14.52 15.99
CA THR A 211 13.55 -14.85 14.57
C THR A 211 12.30 -15.60 14.14
N LEU A 212 11.40 -14.90 13.47
CA LEU A 212 10.17 -15.50 12.97
C LEU A 212 10.49 -16.44 11.80
N ASP A 213 9.88 -17.62 11.81
CA ASP A 213 9.81 -18.44 10.60
C ASP A 213 8.86 -17.80 9.57
N GLU A 214 8.79 -18.33 8.35
CA GLU A 214 7.94 -17.72 7.32
C GLU A 214 6.44 -17.91 7.57
N VAL A 215 6.05 -18.92 8.36
CA VAL A 215 4.67 -19.14 8.78
C VAL A 215 4.24 -18.04 9.74
N GLU A 216 5.08 -17.77 10.73
CA GLU A 216 4.89 -16.71 11.72
C GLU A 216 4.94 -15.33 11.08
N ALA A 217 5.89 -15.08 10.18
CA ALA A 217 5.99 -13.83 9.44
C ALA A 217 4.73 -13.58 8.57
N GLY A 218 4.22 -14.61 7.90
CA GLY A 218 2.98 -14.51 7.13
C GLY A 218 1.74 -14.27 8.00
N ALA A 219 1.65 -14.91 9.16
CA ALA A 219 0.57 -14.66 10.13
C ALA A 219 0.65 -13.23 10.70
N GLN A 220 1.85 -12.73 10.99
CA GLN A 220 2.08 -11.34 11.39
C GLN A 220 1.67 -10.35 10.30
N ALA A 221 1.97 -10.63 9.04
CA ALA A 221 1.53 -9.80 7.92
C ALA A 221 0.01 -9.83 7.72
N ALA A 222 -0.64 -10.99 7.90
CA ALA A 222 -2.10 -11.08 7.87
C ALA A 222 -2.76 -10.27 9.01
N ASP A 223 -2.18 -10.27 10.20
CA ASP A 223 -2.65 -9.44 11.33
C ASP A 223 -2.52 -7.94 11.03
N ALA A 224 -1.37 -7.50 10.52
CA ALA A 224 -1.16 -6.12 10.12
C ALA A 224 -2.09 -5.69 8.96
N PHE A 225 -2.33 -6.58 8.00
CA PHE A 225 -3.26 -6.32 6.91
C PHE A 225 -4.71 -6.20 7.42
N ALA A 226 -5.10 -6.99 8.42
CA ALA A 226 -6.41 -6.85 9.07
C ALA A 226 -6.60 -5.47 9.72
N TRP A 227 -5.56 -4.87 10.31
CA TRP A 227 -5.61 -3.48 10.78
C TRP A 227 -5.81 -2.49 9.64
N GLY A 228 -5.11 -2.68 8.52
CA GLY A 228 -5.33 -1.89 7.31
C GLY A 228 -6.77 -1.97 6.80
N LEU A 229 -7.34 -3.17 6.74
CA LEU A 229 -8.73 -3.39 6.31
C LEU A 229 -9.74 -2.79 7.29
N ALA A 230 -9.48 -2.85 8.60
CA ALA A 230 -10.32 -2.23 9.62
C ALA A 230 -10.35 -0.71 9.47
N ALA A 231 -9.19 -0.08 9.31
CA ALA A 231 -9.11 1.37 9.11
C ALA A 231 -9.76 1.82 7.80
N ALA A 232 -9.59 1.06 6.72
CA ALA A 232 -10.28 1.33 5.46
C ALA A 232 -11.80 1.18 5.58
N SER A 233 -12.27 0.19 6.35
CA SER A 233 -13.70 0.00 6.64
C SER A 233 -14.25 1.17 7.47
N ALA A 234 -13.50 1.67 8.45
CA ALA A 234 -13.85 2.85 9.23
C ALA A 234 -13.96 4.08 8.33
N ARG A 235 -12.93 4.36 7.52
CA ARG A 235 -12.92 5.44 6.52
C ARG A 235 -14.23 5.41 5.72
N CYS A 236 -14.62 4.25 5.20
CA CYS A 236 -15.81 4.12 4.35
C CYS A 236 -17.09 4.68 4.99
N GLY A 237 -17.21 4.74 6.32
CA GLY A 237 -18.35 5.29 7.04
C GLY A 237 -18.42 6.82 7.12
N HIS A 238 -17.38 7.54 6.67
CA HIS A 238 -17.30 9.00 6.79
C HIS A 238 -17.33 9.68 5.42
N GLU A 239 -17.90 10.88 5.34
CA GLU A 239 -17.87 11.69 4.10
C GLU A 239 -16.45 12.19 3.80
N LYS A 240 -15.79 12.78 4.81
CA LYS A 240 -14.42 13.32 4.77
C LYS A 240 -13.38 12.22 5.06
N PRO A 241 -12.12 12.38 4.61
CA PRO A 241 -11.05 11.39 4.83
C PRO A 241 -10.58 11.36 6.29
N THR A 242 -11.43 10.83 7.17
CA THR A 242 -11.24 10.72 8.61
C THR A 242 -11.86 9.42 9.12
N PHE A 243 -11.44 9.00 10.31
CA PHE A 243 -12.04 7.93 11.10
C PHE A 243 -11.55 8.08 12.54
N GLU A 244 -12.26 7.48 13.49
CA GLU A 244 -11.84 7.47 14.89
C GLU A 244 -11.10 6.17 15.21
N ARG A 245 -10.12 6.25 16.11
CA ARG A 245 -9.32 5.08 16.49
C ARG A 245 -10.17 3.96 17.11
N GLU A 246 -11.13 4.31 17.96
CA GLU A 246 -12.02 3.36 18.62
C GLU A 246 -12.82 2.55 17.59
N GLU A 247 -13.32 3.21 16.54
CA GLU A 247 -14.02 2.56 15.43
C GLU A 247 -13.12 1.54 14.70
N VAL A 248 -11.85 1.87 14.47
CA VAL A 248 -10.88 0.94 13.87
C VAL A 248 -10.65 -0.28 14.77
N GLU A 249 -10.54 -0.08 16.08
CA GLU A 249 -10.32 -1.16 17.05
C GLU A 249 -11.53 -2.11 17.11
N GLU A 250 -12.75 -1.58 17.10
CA GLU A 250 -13.98 -2.36 17.03
C GLU A 250 -14.07 -3.17 15.72
N LEU A 251 -13.84 -2.52 14.58
CA LEU A 251 -13.86 -3.18 13.27
C LEU A 251 -12.76 -4.24 13.18
N ARG A 252 -11.56 -3.97 13.70
CA ARG A 252 -10.47 -4.95 13.74
C ARG A 252 -10.87 -6.19 14.52
N ALA A 253 -11.56 -6.06 15.65
CA ALA A 253 -12.03 -7.20 16.45
C ALA A 253 -13.05 -8.07 15.70
N SER A 254 -13.79 -7.49 14.75
CA SER A 254 -14.76 -8.21 13.91
C SER A 254 -14.15 -8.92 12.69
N ILE A 255 -12.93 -8.56 12.26
CA ILE A 255 -12.27 -9.18 11.11
C ILE A 255 -11.83 -10.60 11.45
N ARG A 256 -12.36 -11.57 10.70
CA ARG A 256 -11.96 -12.98 10.80
C ARG A 256 -10.87 -13.29 9.79
N ILE A 257 -9.75 -13.83 10.27
CA ILE A 257 -8.64 -14.31 9.45
C ILE A 257 -8.72 -15.84 9.37
N GLU A 258 -8.86 -16.37 8.16
CA GLU A 258 -8.91 -17.80 7.86
C GLU A 258 -7.64 -18.19 7.08
N ARG A 259 -6.84 -19.12 7.59
CA ARG A 259 -5.73 -19.70 6.83
C ARG A 259 -6.29 -20.67 5.78
N LEU A 260 -5.88 -20.49 4.54
CA LEU A 260 -6.27 -21.35 3.42
C LEU A 260 -5.29 -22.51 3.30
N HIS A 261 -5.83 -23.67 2.93
CA HIS A 261 -5.03 -24.78 2.45
C HIS A 261 -4.92 -24.59 0.94
N VAL A 262 -3.73 -24.17 0.49
CA VAL A 262 -3.40 -23.99 -0.93
C VAL A 262 -2.72 -25.26 -1.43
#